data_AF-A0A2A5FMM5-F1
#
_entry.id   AF-A0A2A5FMM5-F1
#
_cell.length_a   1.000
_cell.length_b   1.000
_cell.length_c   1.000
_cell.angle_alpha   90.00
_cell.angle_beta   90.00
_cell.angle_gamma   90.00
#
_symmetry.space_group_name_H-M   'P 1'
#
loop_
_entity.id
_entity.type
_entity.pdbx_description
1 polymer ?
#
loop_
_entity_poly.entity_id
_entity_poly.type
_entity_poly.pdbx_seq_one_letter_code
_entity_poly.pdbx_strand_id
1 'polypeptide(L)'
;MTGSHFNQTLKQMVDCEIMVNVSIPDSSIIIYVEDGLGYVAYTLNGTLIETMKAVFQKYFDWEKQAIEMGVEISKAIQEFRYINSAFKYGNGEWSFDSSGGFNCSFFSQSKTNHQLVFSFDKLQSNSNQFITHKPENIYLSNSQVLELSKGFDYNFIKEFLQKATKQQSIEDSFN
;
A
#
# COMPACT_ATOMS: atom_id res chain seq x y z
N MET A 1 -9.38 1.49 1.81
CA MET A 1 -9.39 1.76 0.35
C MET A 1 -9.25 0.43 -0.38
N THR A 2 -9.44 0.38 -1.69
CA THR A 2 -9.22 -0.84 -2.47
C THR A 2 -8.03 -0.71 -3.41
N GLY A 3 -7.32 -1.81 -3.63
CA GLY A 3 -6.47 -2.04 -4.79
C GLY A 3 -6.99 -3.22 -5.59
N SER A 4 -6.17 -3.78 -6.47
CA SER A 4 -6.53 -5.01 -7.17
C SER A 4 -5.33 -5.95 -7.31
N HIS A 5 -5.59 -7.25 -7.26
CA HIS A 5 -4.65 -8.31 -7.65
C HIS A 5 -5.06 -8.93 -8.98
N PHE A 6 -4.11 -9.53 -9.69
CA PHE A 6 -4.40 -10.31 -10.90
C PHE A 6 -4.61 -11.77 -10.55
N ASN A 7 -5.87 -12.24 -10.60
CA ASN A 7 -6.20 -13.63 -10.37
C ASN A 7 -5.82 -14.47 -11.58
N GLN A 8 -4.79 -15.31 -11.45
CA GLN A 8 -4.27 -16.14 -12.53
C GLN A 8 -5.28 -17.18 -13.05
N THR A 9 -6.13 -17.72 -12.17
CA THR A 9 -7.12 -18.75 -12.52
C THR A 9 -8.26 -18.17 -13.35
N LEU A 10 -8.79 -17.03 -12.92
CA LEU A 10 -9.90 -16.34 -13.60
C LEU A 10 -9.42 -15.44 -14.74
N LYS A 11 -8.10 -15.16 -14.81
CA LYS A 11 -7.45 -14.26 -15.78
C LYS A 11 -8.04 -12.85 -15.77
N GLN A 12 -8.33 -12.33 -14.57
CA GLN A 12 -8.91 -11.01 -14.40
C GLN A 12 -8.41 -10.33 -13.13
N MET A 13 -8.56 -9.01 -13.08
CA MET A 13 -8.33 -8.23 -11.87
C MET A 13 -9.44 -8.49 -10.86
N VAL A 14 -9.08 -8.65 -9.60
CA VAL A 14 -10.01 -8.80 -8.47
C VAL A 14 -9.60 -7.79 -7.41
N ASP A 15 -10.58 -7.16 -6.78
CA ASP A 15 -10.33 -6.15 -5.76
C ASP A 15 -9.71 -6.77 -4.50
N CYS A 16 -8.87 -5.98 -3.82
CA CYS A 16 -8.28 -6.31 -2.54
C CYS A 16 -8.37 -5.12 -1.58
N GLU A 17 -8.55 -5.39 -0.29
CA GLU A 17 -8.57 -4.33 0.70
C GLU A 17 -7.15 -3.88 1.07
N ILE A 18 -6.96 -2.56 1.11
CA ILE A 18 -5.75 -1.94 1.64
C ILE A 18 -6.15 -0.99 2.77
N MET A 19 -5.57 -1.21 3.95
CA MET A 19 -5.76 -0.38 5.12
C MET A 19 -4.43 0.28 5.50
N VAL A 20 -4.50 1.54 5.91
CA VAL A 20 -3.34 2.31 6.37
C VAL A 20 -3.58 2.72 7.80
N ASN A 21 -2.76 2.20 8.71
CA ASN A 21 -2.77 2.58 10.11
C ASN A 21 -1.58 3.49 10.40
N VAL A 22 -1.85 4.59 11.10
CA VAL A 22 -0.84 5.59 11.45
C VAL A 22 -0.61 5.53 12.95
N SER A 23 0.60 5.16 13.37
CA SER A 23 1.02 5.29 14.78
C SER A 23 1.66 6.66 14.97
N ILE A 24 0.91 7.58 15.59
CA ILE A 24 1.40 8.92 15.95
C ILE A 24 2.58 8.85 16.95
N PRO A 25 2.54 8.02 18.02
CA PRO A 25 3.64 7.94 18.98
C PRO A 25 4.97 7.52 18.34
N ASP A 26 4.92 6.56 17.41
CA ASP A 26 6.12 5.98 16.79
C ASP A 26 6.47 6.63 15.46
N SER A 27 5.69 7.62 15.01
CA SER A 27 5.80 8.24 13.68
C SER A 27 5.95 7.20 12.57
N SER A 28 5.15 6.14 12.65
CA SER A 28 5.17 5.02 11.71
C SER A 28 3.83 4.84 11.01
N ILE A 29 3.89 4.32 9.79
CA ILE A 29 2.74 3.96 8.98
C ILE A 29 2.81 2.46 8.73
N ILE A 30 1.75 1.76 9.06
CA ILE A 30 1.61 0.33 8.79
C ILE A 30 0.59 0.18 7.67
N ILE A 31 1.04 -0.37 6.53
CA ILE A 31 0.16 -0.74 5.43
C ILE A 31 -0.25 -2.19 5.64
N TYR A 32 -1.56 -2.44 5.77
CA TYR A 32 -2.13 -3.78 5.74
C TYR A 32 -2.75 -4.04 4.37
N VAL A 33 -2.52 -5.22 3.85
CA VAL A 33 -3.10 -5.69 2.59
C VAL A 33 -3.78 -7.03 2.88
N GLU A 34 -5.04 -7.14 2.49
CA GLU A 34 -5.74 -8.41 2.41
C GLU A 34 -5.15 -9.23 1.26
N ASP A 35 -4.67 -10.45 1.56
CA ASP A 35 -4.07 -11.34 0.56
C ASP A 35 -4.64 -12.75 0.70
N GLY A 36 -5.63 -13.05 -0.13
CA GLY A 36 -6.34 -14.34 -0.15
C GLY A 36 -7.04 -14.65 1.17
N LEU A 37 -6.51 -15.62 1.91
CA LEU A 37 -7.06 -16.03 3.22
C LEU A 37 -6.38 -15.32 4.40
N GLY A 38 -5.54 -14.31 4.14
CA GLY A 38 -4.68 -13.72 5.16
C GLY A 38 -4.52 -12.22 5.01
N TYR A 39 -3.60 -11.70 5.83
CA TYR A 39 -3.17 -10.32 5.75
C TYR A 39 -1.66 -10.25 5.79
N VAL A 40 -1.12 -9.28 5.08
CA VAL A 40 0.28 -8.87 5.18
C VAL A 40 0.36 -7.44 5.65
N ALA A 41 1.38 -7.13 6.44
CA ALA A 41 1.62 -5.83 7.02
C ALA A 41 3.06 -5.38 6.69
N TYR A 42 3.22 -4.11 6.35
CA TYR A 42 4.51 -3.47 6.12
C TYR A 42 4.62 -2.20 6.94
N THR A 43 5.61 -2.13 7.83
CA THR A 43 5.83 -0.99 8.70
C THR A 43 6.87 -0.05 8.11
N LEU A 44 6.46 1.17 7.79
CA LEU A 44 7.29 2.25 7.26
C LEU A 44 7.50 3.30 8.35
N ASN A 45 8.73 3.80 8.47
CA ASN A 45 9.08 4.87 9.41
C ASN A 45 10.08 5.84 8.77
N GLY A 46 10.19 7.04 9.35
CA GLY A 46 11.23 8.02 8.99
C GLY A 46 11.43 8.20 7.49
N THR A 47 12.62 7.82 7.00
CA THR A 47 13.00 7.96 5.60
C THR A 47 12.18 7.09 4.64
N LEU A 48 11.62 5.96 5.09
CA LEU A 48 10.78 5.10 4.25
C LEU A 48 9.44 5.77 3.92
N ILE A 49 8.88 6.55 4.87
CA ILE A 49 7.66 7.32 4.65
C ILE A 49 7.91 8.40 3.59
N GLU A 50 9.00 9.15 3.72
CA GLU A 50 9.38 10.19 2.75
C GLU A 50 9.70 9.59 1.37
N THR A 51 10.33 8.42 1.34
CA THR A 51 10.59 7.68 0.11
C THR A 51 9.28 7.26 -0.56
N MET A 52 8.29 6.79 0.22
CA MET A 52 6.98 6.43 -0.32
C MET A 52 6.22 7.64 -0.87
N LYS A 53 6.27 8.80 -0.19
CA LYS A 53 5.71 10.05 -0.73
C LYS A 53 6.34 10.43 -2.06
N ALA A 54 7.67 10.31 -2.17
CA ALA A 54 8.38 10.57 -3.43
C ALA A 54 7.98 9.58 -4.55
N VAL A 55 7.67 8.34 -4.21
CA VAL A 55 7.12 7.35 -5.17
C VAL A 55 5.77 7.80 -5.70
N PHE A 56 4.84 8.25 -4.84
CA PHE A 56 3.54 8.74 -5.29
C PHE A 56 3.67 9.95 -6.22
N GLN A 57 4.49 10.93 -5.85
CA GLN A 57 4.73 12.10 -6.70
C GLN A 57 5.29 11.69 -8.07
N LYS A 58 6.31 10.84 -8.07
CA LYS A 58 6.94 10.36 -9.31
C LYS A 58 5.98 9.55 -10.18
N TYR A 59 5.09 8.77 -9.58
CA TYR A 59 4.02 8.10 -10.30
C TYR A 59 3.12 9.11 -11.03
N PHE A 60 2.62 10.14 -10.34
CA PHE A 60 1.76 11.15 -10.96
C PHE A 60 2.44 11.93 -12.08
N ASP A 61 3.72 12.29 -11.89
CA ASP A 61 4.51 12.97 -12.92
C ASP A 61 4.67 12.10 -14.16
N TRP A 62 5.00 10.82 -13.98
CA TRP A 62 5.17 9.87 -15.07
C TRP A 62 3.86 9.54 -15.78
N GLU A 63 2.75 9.44 -15.04
CA GLU A 63 1.43 9.21 -15.63
C GLU A 63 1.04 10.36 -16.55
N LYS A 64 1.15 11.60 -16.05
CA LYS A 64 0.88 12.79 -16.85
C LYS A 64 1.72 12.80 -18.13
N GLN A 65 3.02 12.57 -18.00
CA GLN A 65 3.94 12.54 -19.15
C GLN A 65 3.59 11.41 -20.14
N ALA A 66 3.28 10.21 -19.65
CA ALA A 66 2.94 9.07 -20.50
C ALA A 66 1.66 9.30 -21.30
N ILE A 67 0.64 9.90 -20.68
CA ILE A 67 -0.62 10.29 -21.33
C ILE A 67 -0.36 11.36 -22.39
N GLU A 68 0.38 12.42 -22.06
CA GLU A 68 0.73 13.50 -22.99
C GLU A 68 1.49 12.99 -24.22
N MET A 69 2.36 12.00 -24.02
CA MET A 69 3.14 11.38 -25.09
C MET A 69 2.43 10.22 -25.80
N GLY A 70 1.31 9.71 -25.27
CA GLY A 70 0.57 8.57 -25.80
C GLY A 70 1.39 7.27 -25.85
N VAL A 71 2.17 6.99 -24.80
CA VAL A 71 3.09 5.84 -24.72
C VAL A 71 2.68 4.80 -23.70
N GLU A 72 3.04 3.55 -23.97
CA GLU A 72 2.95 2.43 -23.03
C GLU A 72 4.34 2.09 -22.53
N ILE A 73 4.56 2.19 -21.21
CA ILE A 73 5.86 1.97 -20.60
C ILE A 73 5.71 1.14 -19.32
N SER A 74 6.75 0.40 -18.99
CA SER A 74 6.87 -0.31 -17.72
C SER A 74 8.24 0.00 -17.13
N LYS A 75 8.28 0.60 -15.94
CA LYS A 75 9.53 1.09 -15.35
C LYS A 75 9.50 1.04 -13.83
N ALA A 76 10.57 0.52 -13.24
CA ALA A 76 10.75 0.57 -11.79
C ALA A 76 10.85 2.02 -11.30
N ILE A 77 10.18 2.32 -10.19
CA ILE A 77 10.21 3.63 -9.53
C ILE A 77 11.21 3.59 -8.36
N GLN A 78 11.03 2.62 -7.46
CA GLN A 78 11.78 2.49 -6.21
C GLN A 78 11.71 1.06 -5.67
N GLU A 79 12.78 0.61 -5.04
CA GLU A 79 12.83 -0.64 -4.29
C GLU A 79 12.94 -0.34 -2.79
N PHE A 80 12.15 -1.05 -1.99
CA PHE A 80 12.20 -0.98 -0.53
C PHE A 80 12.69 -2.34 0.00
N ARG A 81 13.76 -2.32 0.79
CA ARG A 81 14.39 -3.52 1.35
C ARG A 81 14.47 -3.42 2.87
N TYR A 82 14.55 -4.58 3.53
CA TYR A 82 14.72 -4.67 4.99
C TYR A 82 13.61 -3.93 5.74
N ILE A 83 12.38 -4.08 5.25
CA ILE A 83 11.18 -3.56 5.89
C ILE A 83 10.73 -4.59 6.93
N ASN A 84 10.37 -4.10 8.12
CA ASN A 84 9.67 -4.93 9.10
C ASN A 84 8.28 -5.26 8.55
N SER A 85 8.08 -6.54 8.29
CA SER A 85 6.86 -7.07 7.72
C SER A 85 6.26 -8.12 8.63
N ALA A 86 4.96 -8.36 8.49
CA ALA A 86 4.29 -9.46 9.15
C ALA A 86 3.23 -10.06 8.24
N PHE A 87 2.90 -11.33 8.45
CA PHE A 87 1.80 -11.98 7.75
C PHE A 87 1.07 -12.96 8.68
N LYS A 88 -0.21 -13.17 8.42
CA LYS A 88 -1.02 -14.18 9.11
C LYS A 88 -2.05 -14.78 8.15
N TYR A 89 -2.53 -15.98 8.49
CA TYR A 89 -3.61 -16.65 7.78
C TYR A 89 -4.84 -16.76 8.68
N GLY A 90 -6.00 -16.33 8.18
CA GLY A 90 -7.26 -16.28 8.92
C GLY A 90 -7.12 -15.58 10.27
N ASN A 91 -7.60 -16.26 11.31
CA ASN A 91 -7.50 -15.81 12.70
C ASN A 91 -6.24 -16.31 13.42
N GLY A 92 -5.24 -16.78 12.67
CA GLY A 92 -3.98 -17.25 13.23
C GLY A 92 -3.09 -16.13 13.76
N GLU A 93 -2.00 -16.53 14.40
CA GLU A 93 -0.98 -15.63 14.93
C GLU A 93 -0.16 -14.94 13.81
N TRP A 94 0.30 -13.73 14.09
CA TRP A 94 1.21 -13.01 13.20
C TRP A 94 2.59 -13.65 13.19
N SER A 95 3.08 -13.95 11.98
CA SER A 95 4.47 -14.28 11.70
C SER A 95 5.21 -13.02 11.26
N PHE A 96 6.34 -12.73 11.90
CA PHE A 96 7.11 -11.52 11.65
C PHE A 96 8.34 -11.81 10.79
N ASP A 97 8.68 -10.89 9.90
CA ASP A 97 9.84 -10.91 9.01
C ASP A 97 10.59 -9.57 9.14
N SER A 98 11.91 -9.62 9.32
CA SER A 98 12.78 -8.42 9.47
C SER A 98 13.60 -8.08 8.21
N SER A 99 13.41 -8.85 7.15
CA SER A 99 14.10 -8.82 5.85
C SER A 99 13.16 -8.57 4.67
N GLY A 100 11.87 -8.36 4.93
CA GLY A 100 10.84 -8.14 3.91
C GLY A 100 11.13 -6.93 3.03
N GLY A 101 10.42 -6.87 1.91
CA GLY A 101 10.64 -5.83 0.92
C GLY A 101 9.54 -5.81 -0.12
N PHE A 102 9.52 -4.74 -0.91
CA PHE A 102 8.70 -4.64 -2.11
C PHE A 102 9.27 -3.63 -3.09
N ASN A 103 8.90 -3.78 -4.35
CA ASN A 103 9.23 -2.87 -5.43
C ASN A 103 7.98 -2.09 -5.85
N CYS A 104 8.15 -0.79 -6.06
CA CYS A 104 7.16 0.07 -6.70
C CYS A 104 7.55 0.29 -8.16
N SER A 105 6.62 0.01 -9.07
CA SER A 105 6.81 0.24 -10.51
C SER A 105 5.63 0.94 -11.16
N PHE A 106 5.91 1.67 -12.24
CA PHE A 106 4.92 2.25 -13.12
C PHE A 106 4.63 1.25 -14.24
N PHE A 107 3.36 0.98 -14.48
CA PHE A 107 2.91 0.01 -15.48
C PHE A 107 1.77 0.57 -16.33
N SER A 108 1.94 0.61 -17.65
CA SER A 108 0.86 0.93 -18.59
C SER A 108 0.10 -0.32 -19.00
N GLN A 109 -1.22 -0.34 -18.77
CA GLN A 109 -2.12 -1.30 -19.42
C GLN A 109 -2.51 -0.84 -20.83
N SER A 110 -2.55 0.47 -21.05
CA SER A 110 -2.76 1.11 -22.34
C SER A 110 -2.14 2.51 -22.33
N LYS A 111 -2.23 3.24 -23.45
CA LYS A 111 -1.80 4.65 -23.56
C LYS A 111 -2.51 5.64 -22.63
N THR A 112 -3.62 5.23 -22.01
CA THR A 112 -4.43 6.08 -21.14
C THR A 112 -4.72 5.45 -19.77
N ASN A 113 -4.26 4.23 -19.54
CA ASN A 113 -4.46 3.53 -18.28
C ASN A 113 -3.11 3.08 -17.73
N HIS A 114 -2.69 3.74 -16.67
CA HIS A 114 -1.44 3.53 -15.99
C HIS A 114 -1.68 3.20 -14.53
N GLN A 115 -0.80 2.39 -13.95
CA GLN A 115 -0.94 1.88 -12.61
C GLN A 115 0.38 1.93 -11.85
N LEU A 116 0.29 2.23 -10.56
CA LEU A 116 1.36 1.96 -9.61
C LEU A 116 1.23 0.51 -9.17
N VAL A 117 2.31 -0.24 -9.28
CA VAL A 117 2.34 -1.66 -8.93
C VAL A 117 3.28 -1.88 -7.76
N PHE A 118 2.76 -2.46 -6.69
CA PHE A 118 3.56 -3.01 -5.59
C PHE A 118 3.82 -4.48 -5.85
N SER A 119 5.09 -4.84 -6.02
CA SER A 119 5.55 -6.22 -6.16
C SER A 119 6.30 -6.61 -4.90
N PHE A 120 5.70 -7.48 -4.09
CA PHE A 120 6.22 -7.83 -2.77
C PHE A 120 7.26 -8.92 -2.84
N ASP A 121 8.23 -8.93 -1.94
CA ASP A 121 9.15 -10.05 -1.79
C ASP A 121 8.49 -11.23 -1.10
N LYS A 122 9.14 -12.40 -1.16
CA LYS A 122 8.72 -13.54 -0.34
C LYS A 122 9.07 -13.23 1.12
N LEU A 123 8.09 -13.35 2.00
CA LEU A 123 8.24 -13.24 3.44
C LEU A 123 8.51 -14.61 4.07
N GLN A 124 9.28 -14.61 5.14
CA GLN A 124 9.71 -15.76 5.92
C GLN A 124 9.68 -15.41 7.41
N SER A 125 9.03 -16.25 8.20
CA SER A 125 8.95 -16.03 9.64
C SER A 125 10.33 -16.10 10.31
N ASN A 126 10.64 -15.08 11.12
CA ASN A 126 11.84 -15.01 11.96
C ASN A 126 11.90 -16.17 12.98
N SER A 127 10.74 -16.69 13.42
CA SER A 127 10.67 -17.77 14.41
C SER A 127 10.72 -19.17 13.80
N ASN A 128 10.36 -19.30 12.50
CA ASN A 128 10.35 -20.58 11.81
C ASN A 128 10.52 -20.38 10.29
N GLN A 129 11.71 -20.71 9.78
CA GLN A 129 12.06 -20.57 8.37
C GLN A 129 11.18 -21.36 7.38
N PHE A 130 10.45 -22.37 7.84
CA PHE A 130 9.53 -23.15 7.00
C PHE A 130 8.18 -22.44 6.81
N ILE A 131 7.87 -21.45 7.64
CA ILE A 131 6.67 -20.62 7.50
C ILE A 131 7.03 -19.46 6.59
N THR A 132 6.52 -19.51 5.37
CA THR A 132 6.75 -18.49 4.35
C THR A 132 5.46 -18.07 3.68
N HIS A 133 5.47 -16.90 3.07
CA HIS A 133 4.34 -16.34 2.36
C HIS A 133 4.83 -15.46 1.21
N LYS A 134 4.15 -15.51 0.06
CA LYS A 134 4.46 -14.67 -1.09
C LYS A 134 3.19 -13.86 -1.41
N PRO A 135 3.12 -12.59 -1.00
CA PRO A 135 1.95 -11.77 -1.26
C PRO A 135 1.74 -11.55 -2.76
N GLU A 136 0.49 -11.42 -3.19
CA GLU A 136 0.19 -11.05 -4.57
C GLU A 136 0.54 -9.59 -4.85
N ASN A 137 0.90 -9.30 -6.12
CA ASN A 137 1.16 -7.93 -6.54
C ASN A 137 -0.11 -7.10 -6.48
N ILE A 138 -0.02 -5.86 -6.00
CA ILE A 138 -1.14 -4.91 -5.98
C ILE A 138 -0.97 -3.94 -7.12
N TYR A 139 -2.05 -3.70 -7.85
CA TYR A 139 -2.15 -2.70 -8.89
C TYR A 139 -3.10 -1.59 -8.42
N LEU A 140 -2.66 -0.34 -8.55
CA LEU A 140 -3.41 0.84 -8.13
C LEU A 140 -3.57 1.77 -9.34
N SER A 141 -4.81 2.12 -9.66
CA SER A 141 -5.13 3.19 -10.61
C SER A 141 -4.80 4.57 -10.03
N ASN A 142 -4.76 5.61 -10.87
CA ASN A 142 -4.53 7.00 -10.42
C ASN A 142 -5.34 7.40 -9.19
N SER A 143 -6.65 7.14 -9.21
CA SER A 143 -7.53 7.52 -8.10
C SER A 143 -7.20 6.77 -6.81
N GLN A 144 -6.82 5.50 -6.92
CA GLN A 144 -6.40 4.69 -5.78
C GLN A 144 -5.04 5.14 -5.24
N VAL A 145 -4.08 5.50 -6.10
CA VAL A 145 -2.80 6.08 -5.67
C VAL A 145 -3.02 7.41 -4.94
N LEU A 146 -3.93 8.24 -5.43
CA LEU A 146 -4.30 9.51 -4.79
C LEU A 146 -4.98 9.30 -3.42
N GLU A 147 -5.81 8.29 -3.29
CA GLU A 147 -6.41 7.94 -2.00
C GLU A 147 -5.34 7.43 -1.02
N LEU A 148 -4.46 6.52 -1.47
CA LEU A 148 -3.39 5.98 -0.66
C LEU A 148 -2.42 7.08 -0.19
N SER A 149 -2.06 8.01 -1.07
CA SER A 149 -1.10 9.07 -0.75
C SER A 149 -1.58 9.98 0.38
N LYS A 150 -2.90 10.15 0.54
CA LYS A 150 -3.49 10.91 1.66
C LYS A 150 -3.21 10.24 3.01
N GLY A 151 -3.15 8.90 3.04
CA GLY A 151 -2.76 8.13 4.23
C GLY A 151 -1.29 8.33 4.65
N PHE A 152 -0.49 9.01 3.82
CA PHE A 152 0.90 9.37 4.12
C PHE A 152 1.07 10.86 4.45
N ASP A 153 0.03 11.67 4.34
CA ASP A 153 0.06 13.08 4.71
C ASP A 153 -0.42 13.26 6.16
N TYR A 154 0.54 13.49 7.06
CA TYR A 154 0.27 13.68 8.48
C TYR A 154 -0.66 14.86 8.77
N ASN A 155 -0.57 15.94 7.99
CA ASN A 155 -1.46 17.09 8.18
C ASN A 155 -2.90 16.72 7.80
N PHE A 156 -3.06 16.02 6.68
CA PHE A 156 -4.36 15.50 6.26
C PHE A 156 -4.96 14.56 7.31
N ILE A 157 -4.19 13.62 7.86
CA ILE A 157 -4.62 12.69 8.91
C ILE A 157 -5.05 13.45 10.17
N LYS A 158 -4.24 14.42 10.62
CA LYS A 158 -4.54 15.21 11.81
C LYS A 158 -5.83 16.02 11.64
N GLU A 159 -6.01 16.67 10.50
CA GLU A 159 -7.25 17.40 10.19
C GLU A 159 -8.47 16.48 10.13
N PHE A 160 -8.33 15.30 9.53
CA PHE A 160 -9.39 14.29 9.46
C PHE A 160 -9.81 13.85 10.86
N LEU A 161 -8.85 13.51 11.74
CA LEU A 161 -9.13 13.13 13.12
C LEU A 161 -9.82 14.26 13.88
N GLN A 162 -9.37 15.51 13.73
CA GLN A 162 -10.02 16.66 14.37
C GLN A 162 -11.47 16.86 13.90
N LYS A 163 -11.73 16.68 12.60
CA LYS A 163 -13.10 16.76 12.06
C LYS A 163 -13.97 15.62 12.58
N ALA A 164 -13.46 14.40 12.63
CA ALA A 164 -14.16 13.24 13.17
C ALA A 164 -14.52 13.45 14.66
N THR A 165 -13.58 13.92 15.48
CA THR A 165 -13.84 14.22 16.90
C THR A 165 -14.90 15.32 17.06
N LYS A 166 -14.85 16.38 16.25
CA LYS A 166 -15.89 17.43 16.27
C LYS A 166 -17.26 16.88 15.90
N GLN A 167 -17.34 16.08 14.84
CA GLN A 167 -18.60 15.47 14.41
C GLN A 167 -19.19 14.56 15.49
N GLN A 168 -18.36 13.71 16.10
CA GLN A 168 -18.79 12.84 17.19
C GLN A 168 -19.30 13.64 18.40
N SER A 169 -18.62 14.73 18.78
CA SER A 169 -19.09 15.60 19.86
C SER A 169 -20.44 16.28 19.57
N ILE A 170 -20.74 16.53 18.30
CA ILE A 170 -22.04 17.06 17.87
C ILE A 170 -23.10 15.96 17.98
N GLU A 171 -22.82 14.76 17.47
CA GLU A 171 -23.74 13.62 17.55
C GLU A 171 -24.06 13.22 18.99
N ASP A 172 -23.04 13.22 19.87
CA ASP A 172 -23.21 12.98 21.31
C ASP A 172 -24.10 14.04 21.98
N SER A 173 -24.17 15.26 21.44
CA SER A 173 -25.04 16.32 21.95
C SER A 173 -26.51 16.19 21.51
N PHE A 174 -26.81 15.29 20.58
CA PHE A 174 -28.16 14.95 20.13
C PHE A 174 -28.71 13.66 20.76
N ASN A 175 -27.93 12.98 21.61
CA ASN A 175 -28.32 11.81 22.41
C ASN A 175 -28.54 12.19 23.88
#